data_AF-A0A143PJG6-F1
#
_entry.id   AF-A0A143PJG6-F1
#
_cell.length_a   1.000
_cell.length_b   1.000
_cell.length_c   1.000
_cell.angle_alpha   90.00
_cell.angle_beta   90.00
_cell.angle_gamma   90.00
#
_symmetry.space_group_name_H-M   'P 1'
#
loop_
_entity.id
_entity.type
_entity.pdbx_description
1 polymer ?
#
loop_
_entity_poly.entity_id
_entity_poly.type
_entity_poly.pdbx_seq_one_letter_code
_entity_poly.pdbx_strand_id
1 'polypeptide(L)'
;MKADGRQHRRPMPPFFRRALVPVLVMLLAAPAQLRAHNYAYHDHITDFAFQIMVAIAKGDPRFTRPAAVTPAEWTAFVSTVTAAVSRLRRMPTVLPPRPETCIQAVDGGSNTVAKGWSTTTLGKVQHAVSSSYLTDTVDCGVAYNYTPGGIYDDINPAGARDFSGTVLGLWAGRPDDAVDDTHLEIRPTNALGLGFLKDAINDLINKGLTVLLIPFVCLIDCIFGGCSGCAGGASDLADGANPLDEIDALIPGIGDISGTDWTGVWHHINLFPQASNEFDNHQGLLSEAAFGGVPDPLEILLMAVSDAAGLSVNPDDSDGVQHYQIANAGDGHPDSDMRDDGDWLITTWVHVPFSPVDNLAQYGWSEFKKDTTRGAKFLGWPLHAIGDATVPMHVTATSGWGHRPYEDAYDNLWPKLRHQGEAGESRFAREALDVAVHWRKFILDWRTAHPASSTDVPVRDLVTAIAQRTFDRSMKQHVSLGTWPFNPLMSSTYLVAKDTAIGFYRDRSDAVALGTPGALDGIGATIAFLISASEINPWPQ
;
A
#
# COMPACT_ATOMS: atom_id res chain seq x y z
N MET A 1 9.03 -31.39 56.45
CA MET A 1 9.95 -31.63 55.31
C MET A 1 9.46 -30.80 54.13
N LYS A 2 10.11 -29.66 53.86
CA LYS A 2 9.88 -28.85 52.65
C LYS A 2 11.00 -29.20 51.66
N ALA A 3 10.65 -29.67 50.48
CA ALA A 3 11.60 -29.95 49.40
C ALA A 3 11.76 -28.68 48.55
N ASP A 4 12.98 -28.15 48.51
CA ASP A 4 13.43 -27.05 47.66
C ASP A 4 13.81 -27.63 46.29
N GLY A 5 13.13 -27.18 45.24
CA GLY A 5 13.25 -27.70 43.88
C GLY A 5 13.73 -26.63 42.91
N ARG A 6 14.95 -26.12 43.08
CA ARG A 6 15.58 -25.25 42.07
C ARG A 6 16.23 -26.09 40.99
N GLN A 7 15.58 -26.20 39.83
CA GLN A 7 16.22 -26.66 38.61
C GLN A 7 17.14 -25.56 38.07
N HIS A 8 18.45 -25.80 38.12
CA HIS A 8 19.44 -25.00 37.41
C HIS A 8 19.21 -25.12 35.89
N ARG A 9 18.74 -24.04 35.25
CA ARG A 9 18.76 -23.90 33.79
C ARG A 9 20.22 -23.82 33.33
N ARG A 10 20.63 -24.71 32.44
CA ARG A 10 21.96 -24.67 31.81
C ARG A 10 22.04 -23.45 30.88
N PRO A 11 23.14 -22.67 30.90
CA PRO A 11 23.36 -21.61 29.93
C PRO A 11 23.42 -22.18 28.52
N MET A 12 22.79 -21.49 27.56
CA MET A 12 22.85 -21.86 26.14
C MET A 12 24.30 -21.94 25.66
N PRO A 13 24.67 -22.94 24.84
CA PRO A 13 26.03 -23.07 24.32
C PRO A 13 26.45 -21.85 23.49
N PRO A 14 27.72 -21.39 23.59
CA PRO A 14 28.23 -20.21 22.88
C PRO A 14 28.17 -20.31 21.34
N PHE A 15 27.88 -21.49 20.79
CA PHE A 15 27.67 -21.72 19.36
C PHE A 15 26.39 -21.05 18.83
N PHE A 16 25.34 -20.92 19.65
CA PHE A 16 24.08 -20.26 19.24
C PHE A 16 24.22 -18.73 19.13
N ARG A 17 25.06 -18.10 19.96
CA ARG A 17 25.28 -16.64 19.93
C ARG A 17 26.03 -16.14 18.70
N ARG A 18 26.87 -16.98 18.08
CA ARG A 18 27.65 -16.62 16.87
C ARG A 18 26.88 -16.82 15.57
N ALA A 19 25.78 -17.58 15.57
CA ALA A 19 24.93 -17.80 14.40
C ALA A 19 23.79 -16.76 14.28
N LEU A 20 23.34 -16.17 15.39
CA LEU A 20 22.23 -15.22 15.41
C LEU A 20 22.57 -13.87 14.75
N VAL A 21 23.81 -13.39 14.93
CA VAL A 21 24.27 -12.11 14.38
C VAL A 21 24.33 -12.11 12.83
N PRO A 22 24.94 -13.10 12.16
CA PRO A 22 24.92 -13.13 10.69
C PRO A 22 23.54 -13.44 10.12
N VAL A 23 22.64 -14.08 10.86
CA VAL A 23 21.23 -14.27 10.43
C VAL A 23 20.45 -12.95 10.55
N LEU A 24 20.64 -12.19 11.64
CA LEU A 24 20.03 -10.86 11.81
C LEU A 24 20.56 -9.86 10.76
N VAL A 25 21.87 -9.87 10.50
CA VAL A 25 22.48 -9.05 9.43
C VAL A 25 22.04 -9.55 8.06
N MET A 26 21.88 -10.86 7.82
CA MET A 26 21.31 -11.35 6.57
C MET A 26 19.82 -11.02 6.43
N LEU A 27 19.04 -10.90 7.50
CA LEU A 27 17.62 -10.55 7.43
C LEU A 27 17.41 -9.05 7.28
N LEU A 28 18.21 -8.23 7.97
CA LEU A 28 18.21 -6.77 7.84
C LEU A 28 18.92 -6.27 6.58
N ALA A 29 19.88 -7.05 6.05
CA ALA A 29 20.59 -6.76 4.79
C ALA A 29 20.16 -7.66 3.62
N ALA A 30 19.14 -8.52 3.77
CA ALA A 30 18.51 -9.21 2.64
C ALA A 30 17.67 -8.19 1.87
N PRO A 31 18.14 -7.66 0.73
CA PRO A 31 17.58 -6.44 0.16
C PRO A 31 16.37 -6.71 -0.75
N ALA A 32 15.40 -7.55 -0.37
CA ALA A 32 14.43 -8.02 -1.37
C ALA A 32 12.97 -8.30 -1.00
N GLN A 33 12.50 -8.32 0.25
CA GLN A 33 11.36 -9.23 0.53
C GLN A 33 10.23 -8.77 1.46
N LEU A 34 10.14 -7.48 1.81
CA LEU A 34 8.95 -6.94 2.48
C LEU A 34 8.16 -5.92 1.64
N ARG A 35 8.63 -5.62 0.43
CA ARG A 35 7.89 -4.85 -0.58
C ARG A 35 6.43 -5.28 -0.70
N ALA A 36 5.51 -4.51 -0.14
CA ALA A 36 4.11 -4.45 -0.61
C ALA A 36 4.00 -3.49 -1.81
N HIS A 37 4.98 -3.55 -2.71
CA HIS A 37 5.14 -2.57 -3.79
C HIS A 37 4.44 -3.06 -5.05
N ASN A 38 3.14 -2.82 -5.17
CA ASN A 38 2.34 -3.29 -6.31
C ASN A 38 2.06 -2.18 -7.33
N TYR A 39 3.00 -1.25 -7.46
CA TYR A 39 2.92 -0.09 -8.33
C TYR A 39 2.28 -0.39 -9.70
N ALA A 40 2.73 -1.46 -10.37
CA ALA A 40 2.27 -1.79 -11.71
C ALA A 40 0.79 -2.15 -11.74
N TYR A 41 0.27 -2.82 -10.72
CA TYR A 41 -1.15 -3.14 -10.62
C TYR A 41 -2.03 -1.88 -10.53
N HIS A 42 -1.68 -0.93 -9.67
CA HIS A 42 -2.43 0.33 -9.51
C HIS A 42 -2.36 1.18 -10.79
N ASP A 43 -1.19 1.26 -11.41
CA ASP A 43 -0.98 1.94 -12.68
C ASP A 43 -1.86 1.32 -13.79
N HIS A 44 -1.79 -0.01 -13.93
CA HIS A 44 -2.53 -0.76 -14.93
C HIS A 44 -4.05 -0.63 -14.80
N ILE A 45 -4.60 -0.77 -13.59
CA ILE A 45 -6.05 -0.63 -13.36
C ILE A 45 -6.51 0.78 -13.69
N THR A 46 -5.73 1.78 -13.27
CA THR A 46 -6.08 3.19 -13.44
C THR A 46 -6.01 3.62 -14.89
N ASP A 47 -4.93 3.28 -15.61
CA ASP A 47 -4.82 3.58 -17.03
C ASP A 47 -5.94 2.88 -17.81
N PHE A 48 -6.17 1.59 -17.57
CA PHE A 48 -7.23 0.84 -18.27
C PHE A 48 -8.63 1.40 -18.00
N ALA A 49 -8.94 1.76 -16.76
CA ALA A 49 -10.18 2.45 -16.41
C ALA A 49 -10.36 3.75 -17.21
N PHE A 50 -9.30 4.56 -17.33
CA PHE A 50 -9.35 5.79 -18.11
C PHE A 50 -9.51 5.52 -19.60
N GLN A 51 -8.85 4.49 -20.16
CA GLN A 51 -9.02 4.11 -21.56
C GLN A 51 -10.47 3.69 -21.87
N ILE A 52 -11.14 2.96 -20.95
CA ILE A 52 -12.59 2.68 -21.06
C ILE A 52 -13.39 3.97 -21.13
N MET A 53 -13.12 4.93 -20.24
CA MET A 53 -13.83 6.21 -20.22
C MET A 53 -13.64 6.98 -21.53
N VAL A 54 -12.42 6.99 -22.09
CA VAL A 54 -12.13 7.61 -23.39
C VAL A 54 -12.92 6.93 -24.52
N ALA A 55 -13.00 5.60 -24.52
CA ALA A 55 -13.75 4.85 -25.52
C ALA A 55 -15.24 5.20 -25.53
N ILE A 56 -15.85 5.30 -24.34
CA ILE A 56 -17.24 5.71 -24.17
C ILE A 56 -17.44 7.15 -24.63
N ALA A 57 -16.54 8.06 -24.25
CA ALA A 57 -16.62 9.47 -24.63
C ALA A 57 -16.49 9.67 -26.16
N LYS A 58 -15.80 8.74 -26.86
CA LYS A 58 -15.72 8.70 -28.33
C LYS A 58 -16.93 8.02 -28.99
N GLY A 59 -17.84 7.44 -28.22
CA GLY A 59 -19.02 6.74 -28.73
C GLY A 59 -18.69 5.40 -29.40
N ASP A 60 -17.67 4.68 -28.92
CA ASP A 60 -17.31 3.38 -29.49
C ASP A 60 -18.47 2.37 -29.33
N PRO A 61 -18.95 1.77 -30.44
CA PRO A 61 -20.14 0.91 -30.44
C PRO A 61 -19.95 -0.44 -29.74
N ARG A 62 -18.71 -0.83 -29.41
CA ARG A 62 -18.41 -2.06 -28.64
C ARG A 62 -18.84 -1.94 -27.18
N PHE A 63 -19.02 -0.71 -26.69
CA PHE A 63 -19.49 -0.40 -25.35
C PHE A 63 -20.99 -0.15 -25.36
N THR A 64 -21.72 -1.22 -25.04
CA THR A 64 -23.18 -1.21 -25.01
C THR A 64 -23.70 -1.10 -23.59
N ARG A 65 -24.96 -0.69 -23.47
CA ARG A 65 -25.67 -0.58 -22.20
C ARG A 65 -25.70 -1.93 -21.45
N PRO A 66 -25.31 -1.95 -20.16
CA PRO A 66 -25.52 -3.11 -19.28
C PRO A 66 -26.98 -3.55 -19.23
N ALA A 67 -27.24 -4.86 -19.21
CA ALA A 67 -28.62 -5.38 -19.24
C ALA A 67 -29.49 -4.89 -18.07
N ALA A 68 -28.87 -4.70 -16.90
CA ALA A 68 -29.54 -4.23 -15.68
C ALA A 68 -29.82 -2.72 -15.63
N VAL A 69 -29.33 -1.94 -16.60
CA VAL A 69 -29.39 -0.47 -16.60
C VAL A 69 -30.45 0.01 -17.59
N THR A 70 -31.31 0.94 -17.19
CA THR A 70 -32.34 1.50 -18.07
C THR A 70 -31.72 2.35 -19.20
N PRO A 71 -32.41 2.58 -20.33
CA PRO A 71 -31.86 3.43 -21.40
C PRO A 71 -31.56 4.86 -20.94
N ALA A 72 -32.38 5.38 -20.02
CA ALA A 72 -32.23 6.72 -19.47
C ALA A 72 -30.99 6.82 -18.56
N GLU A 73 -30.82 5.87 -17.63
CA GLU A 73 -29.63 5.79 -16.77
C GLU A 73 -28.35 5.64 -17.59
N TRP A 74 -28.38 4.80 -18.63
CA TRP A 74 -27.23 4.63 -19.51
C TRP A 74 -26.86 5.91 -20.25
N THR A 75 -27.86 6.60 -20.81
CA THR A 75 -27.65 7.88 -21.49
C THR A 75 -27.06 8.92 -20.53
N ALA A 76 -27.58 8.98 -19.30
CA ALA A 76 -27.04 9.86 -18.27
C ALA A 76 -25.60 9.48 -17.87
N PHE A 77 -25.32 8.19 -17.72
CA PHE A 77 -23.99 7.68 -17.41
C PHE A 77 -22.97 8.04 -18.50
N VAL A 78 -23.27 7.75 -19.78
CA VAL A 78 -22.40 8.08 -20.93
C VAL A 78 -22.16 9.59 -21.03
N SER A 79 -23.20 10.41 -20.82
CA SER A 79 -23.07 11.87 -20.77
C SER A 79 -22.12 12.32 -19.66
N THR A 80 -22.24 11.72 -18.47
CA THR A 80 -21.38 12.03 -17.32
C THR A 80 -19.94 11.60 -17.55
N VAL A 81 -19.71 10.40 -18.12
CA VAL A 81 -18.36 9.94 -18.52
C VAL A 81 -17.73 10.91 -19.52
N THR A 82 -18.48 11.34 -20.52
CA THR A 82 -18.00 12.28 -21.55
C THR A 82 -17.58 13.61 -20.93
N ALA A 83 -18.40 14.15 -20.01
CA ALA A 83 -18.07 15.36 -19.27
C ALA A 83 -16.84 15.17 -18.36
N ALA A 84 -16.75 14.03 -17.69
CA ALA A 84 -15.63 13.69 -16.81
C ALA A 84 -14.30 13.63 -17.57
N VAL A 85 -14.25 12.92 -18.71
CA VAL A 85 -13.05 12.86 -19.56
C VAL A 85 -12.63 14.26 -20.01
N SER A 86 -13.58 15.10 -20.44
CA SER A 86 -13.29 16.48 -20.82
C SER A 86 -12.67 17.29 -19.68
N ARG A 87 -13.19 17.15 -18.46
CA ARG A 87 -12.72 17.85 -17.26
C ARG A 87 -11.36 17.35 -16.79
N LEU A 88 -11.19 16.03 -16.69
CA LEU A 88 -9.93 15.39 -16.31
C LEU A 88 -8.81 15.77 -17.28
N ARG A 89 -9.05 15.83 -18.58
CA ARG A 89 -8.04 16.27 -19.57
C ARG A 89 -7.48 17.69 -19.34
N ARG A 90 -8.20 18.56 -18.61
CA ARG A 90 -7.73 19.90 -18.25
C ARG A 90 -6.93 19.95 -16.96
N MET A 91 -6.94 18.87 -16.18
CA MET A 91 -6.20 18.74 -14.93
C MET A 91 -4.68 18.87 -15.18
N PRO A 92 -3.95 19.66 -14.38
CA PRO A 92 -2.50 19.65 -14.40
C PRO A 92 -1.94 18.26 -14.07
N THR A 93 -0.92 17.83 -14.81
CA THR A 93 -0.23 16.55 -14.56
C THR A 93 0.53 16.55 -13.23
N VAL A 94 1.07 17.71 -12.82
CA VAL A 94 1.93 17.93 -11.64
C VAL A 94 3.19 17.07 -11.63
N LEU A 95 3.64 16.59 -12.79
CA LEU A 95 4.84 15.76 -12.86
C LEU A 95 6.08 16.60 -12.51
N PRO A 96 6.99 16.10 -11.65
CA PRO A 96 8.27 16.73 -11.42
C PRO A 96 9.02 17.00 -12.74
N PRO A 97 9.72 18.13 -12.90
CA PRO A 97 10.51 18.39 -14.10
C PRO A 97 11.53 17.26 -14.37
N ARG A 98 11.65 16.88 -15.65
CA ARG A 98 12.61 15.90 -16.15
C ARG A 98 13.42 16.48 -17.32
N PRO A 99 14.59 15.91 -17.66
CA PRO A 99 15.32 16.26 -18.88
C PRO A 99 14.43 16.16 -20.13
N GLU A 100 14.62 17.06 -21.09
CA GLU A 100 13.93 16.98 -22.39
C GLU A 100 14.52 15.88 -23.29
N THR A 101 15.75 15.45 -23.02
CA THR A 101 16.43 14.40 -23.79
C THR A 101 16.17 13.03 -23.16
N CYS A 102 15.69 12.11 -23.98
CA CYS A 102 15.44 10.72 -23.67
C CYS A 102 16.66 9.84 -23.98
N ILE A 103 16.84 8.76 -23.21
CA ILE A 103 17.88 7.75 -23.43
C ILE A 103 17.61 6.97 -24.72
N GLN A 104 16.34 6.76 -25.04
CA GLN A 104 15.91 6.10 -26.27
C GLN A 104 15.10 7.05 -27.15
N ALA A 105 15.03 6.73 -28.44
CA ALA A 105 14.13 7.44 -29.34
C ALA A 105 12.67 7.18 -28.95
N VAL A 106 11.89 8.24 -28.83
CA VAL A 106 10.43 8.19 -28.69
C VAL A 106 9.76 8.01 -30.06
N ASP A 107 8.46 7.75 -30.06
CA ASP A 107 7.65 7.61 -31.28
C ASP A 107 7.94 8.73 -32.28
N GLY A 108 8.43 8.37 -33.48
CA GLY A 108 8.87 9.32 -34.50
C GLY A 108 10.39 9.47 -34.65
N GLY A 109 11.19 8.74 -33.86
CA GLY A 109 12.65 8.63 -34.04
C GLY A 109 13.47 9.76 -33.40
N SER A 110 12.82 10.74 -32.77
CA SER A 110 13.45 11.77 -31.96
C SER A 110 13.77 11.23 -30.57
N ASN A 111 14.87 11.63 -29.95
CA ASN A 111 15.15 11.37 -28.53
C ASN A 111 14.87 12.61 -27.67
N THR A 112 13.97 13.48 -28.10
CA THR A 112 13.62 14.71 -27.38
C THR A 112 12.11 14.84 -27.27
N VAL A 113 11.62 15.07 -26.05
CA VAL A 113 10.22 15.39 -25.77
C VAL A 113 9.98 16.89 -25.81
N ALA A 114 8.72 17.31 -25.97
CA ALA A 114 8.39 18.73 -26.00
C ALA A 114 8.75 19.42 -24.67
N LYS A 115 9.22 20.67 -24.78
CA LYS A 115 9.49 21.51 -23.61
C LYS A 115 8.22 21.65 -22.75
N GLY A 116 8.37 21.41 -21.44
CA GLY A 116 7.28 21.51 -20.48
C GLY A 116 6.27 20.36 -20.56
N TRP A 117 6.60 19.22 -21.18
CA TRP A 117 5.71 18.06 -21.23
C TRP A 117 5.33 17.53 -19.83
N SER A 118 6.20 17.70 -18.82
CA SER A 118 5.91 17.34 -17.43
C SER A 118 4.97 18.33 -16.72
N THR A 119 4.88 19.57 -17.19
CA THR A 119 4.05 20.65 -16.61
C THR A 119 2.77 20.93 -17.40
N THR A 120 2.35 19.99 -18.23
CA THR A 120 1.17 20.12 -19.10
C THR A 120 -0.12 19.72 -18.38
N THR A 121 -1.22 19.64 -19.13
CA THR A 121 -2.48 19.06 -18.64
C THR A 121 -2.63 17.63 -19.15
N LEU A 122 -3.37 16.77 -18.43
CA LEU A 122 -3.53 15.35 -18.76
C LEU A 122 -3.82 15.10 -20.25
N GLY A 123 -4.77 15.82 -20.85
CA GLY A 123 -5.16 15.65 -22.26
C GLY A 123 -4.16 16.19 -23.30
N LYS A 124 -3.03 16.74 -22.86
CA LYS A 124 -1.94 17.23 -23.72
C LYS A 124 -0.64 16.44 -23.52
N VAL A 125 -0.66 15.39 -22.72
CA VAL A 125 0.47 14.48 -22.56
C VAL A 125 0.70 13.76 -23.88
N GLN A 126 1.93 13.83 -24.40
CA GLN A 126 2.27 13.34 -25.75
C GLN A 126 2.86 11.93 -25.76
N HIS A 127 3.29 11.44 -24.60
CA HIS A 127 3.94 10.14 -24.45
C HIS A 127 3.46 9.47 -23.17
N ALA A 128 3.37 8.15 -23.18
CA ALA A 128 3.12 7.38 -21.97
C ALA A 128 4.22 7.63 -20.94
N VAL A 129 3.84 7.76 -19.68
CA VAL A 129 4.77 8.01 -18.58
C VAL A 129 5.28 6.68 -18.03
N SER A 130 6.59 6.58 -17.80
CA SER A 130 7.21 5.39 -17.21
C SER A 130 6.77 5.17 -15.77
N SER A 131 6.62 3.91 -15.37
CA SER A 131 6.45 3.55 -13.96
C SER A 131 7.64 3.98 -13.10
N SER A 132 8.83 4.06 -13.69
CA SER A 132 10.03 4.58 -13.03
C SER A 132 10.11 6.12 -13.03
N TYR A 133 9.08 6.84 -13.48
CA TYR A 133 9.18 8.28 -13.69
C TYR A 133 9.56 9.05 -12.44
N LEU A 134 9.17 8.60 -11.23
CA LEU A 134 9.53 9.28 -9.99
C LEU A 134 10.92 8.89 -9.47
N THR A 135 11.35 7.65 -9.73
CA THR A 135 12.57 7.06 -9.16
C THR A 135 13.80 7.20 -10.06
N ASP A 136 13.63 7.12 -11.39
CA ASP A 136 14.71 7.33 -12.35
C ASP A 136 14.75 8.78 -12.85
N THR A 137 15.78 9.52 -12.45
CA THR A 137 15.97 10.92 -12.82
C THR A 137 16.88 11.15 -14.02
N VAL A 138 17.47 10.09 -14.57
CA VAL A 138 18.45 10.18 -15.67
C VAL A 138 17.74 10.28 -17.02
N ASP A 139 16.63 9.58 -17.17
CA ASP A 139 15.84 9.59 -18.40
C ASP A 139 14.84 10.76 -18.46
N CYS A 140 14.31 11.02 -19.65
CA CYS A 140 13.20 11.95 -19.83
C CYS A 140 11.94 11.46 -19.11
N GLY A 141 11.76 10.14 -18.91
CA GLY A 141 10.64 9.54 -18.18
C GLY A 141 9.54 8.94 -19.07
N VAL A 142 9.82 8.67 -20.34
CA VAL A 142 8.86 8.07 -21.29
C VAL A 142 8.85 6.55 -21.17
N ALA A 143 7.66 5.95 -21.19
CA ALA A 143 7.48 4.50 -21.30
C ALA A 143 7.58 4.04 -22.77
N TYR A 144 8.77 3.69 -23.23
CA TYR A 144 9.03 3.36 -24.65
C TYR A 144 8.29 2.12 -25.18
N ASN A 145 7.93 1.18 -24.30
CA ASN A 145 7.24 -0.06 -24.65
C ASN A 145 5.76 -0.04 -24.26
N TYR A 146 5.20 1.15 -23.99
CA TYR A 146 3.80 1.27 -23.64
C TYR A 146 2.88 0.84 -24.79
N THR A 147 2.04 -0.14 -24.49
CA THR A 147 1.00 -0.61 -25.40
C THR A 147 -0.31 -0.73 -24.63
N PRO A 148 -1.31 0.12 -24.93
CA PRO A 148 -2.62 -0.03 -24.33
C PRO A 148 -3.22 -1.36 -24.80
N GLY A 149 -2.91 -1.81 -26.02
CA GLY A 149 -3.17 -3.15 -26.51
C GLY A 149 -4.62 -3.37 -26.94
N GLY A 150 -4.80 -4.38 -27.80
CA GLY A 150 -6.09 -4.92 -28.20
C GLY A 150 -7.11 -3.86 -28.65
N ILE A 151 -8.31 -3.78 -28.05
CA ILE A 151 -9.38 -2.87 -28.50
C ILE A 151 -8.97 -1.39 -28.42
N TYR A 152 -8.06 -1.06 -27.51
CA TYR A 152 -7.63 0.32 -27.29
C TYR A 152 -6.60 0.77 -28.31
N ASP A 153 -5.92 -0.13 -29.01
CA ASP A 153 -5.10 0.27 -30.15
C ASP A 153 -5.99 0.83 -31.29
N ASP A 154 -7.25 0.39 -31.40
CA ASP A 154 -8.22 0.96 -32.35
C ASP A 154 -8.87 2.27 -31.84
N ILE A 155 -9.21 2.31 -30.54
CA ILE A 155 -9.87 3.47 -29.90
C ILE A 155 -8.89 4.63 -29.76
N ASN A 156 -7.62 4.30 -29.53
CA ASN A 156 -6.53 5.21 -29.22
C ASN A 156 -5.34 4.95 -30.17
N PRO A 157 -5.53 5.14 -31.49
CA PRO A 157 -4.53 4.79 -32.49
C PRO A 157 -3.29 5.67 -32.40
N ALA A 158 -2.17 5.16 -32.92
CA ALA A 158 -0.91 5.90 -33.00
C ALA A 158 -1.12 7.29 -33.65
N GLY A 159 -0.54 8.32 -33.05
CA GLY A 159 -0.68 9.72 -33.48
C GLY A 159 -1.91 10.47 -32.95
N ALA A 160 -2.88 9.78 -32.32
CA ALA A 160 -4.02 10.37 -31.63
C ALA A 160 -4.20 9.81 -30.21
N ARG A 161 -3.11 9.29 -29.63
CA ARG A 161 -3.10 8.65 -28.31
C ARG A 161 -3.35 9.65 -27.19
N ASP A 162 -4.31 9.31 -26.33
CA ASP A 162 -4.51 9.92 -25.02
C ASP A 162 -3.74 9.13 -23.96
N PHE A 163 -2.76 9.79 -23.33
CA PHE A 163 -1.89 9.23 -22.29
C PHE A 163 -2.26 9.73 -20.88
N SER A 164 -3.40 10.40 -20.71
CA SER A 164 -3.88 10.88 -19.40
C SER A 164 -3.95 9.75 -18.37
N GLY A 165 -4.38 8.56 -18.80
CA GLY A 165 -4.47 7.37 -17.94
C GLY A 165 -3.12 6.96 -17.36
N THR A 166 -2.04 7.02 -18.13
CA THR A 166 -0.67 6.70 -17.67
C THR A 166 -0.16 7.67 -16.61
N VAL A 167 -0.58 8.95 -16.64
CA VAL A 167 -0.24 9.90 -15.59
C VAL A 167 -1.04 9.64 -14.32
N LEU A 168 -2.34 9.38 -14.45
CA LEU A 168 -3.18 9.01 -13.30
C LEU A 168 -2.68 7.72 -12.66
N GLY A 169 -2.30 6.73 -13.48
CA GLY A 169 -1.74 5.46 -13.04
C GLY A 169 -0.39 5.61 -12.34
N LEU A 170 0.49 6.48 -12.85
CA LEU A 170 1.72 6.84 -12.12
C LEU A 170 1.41 7.39 -10.72
N TRP A 171 0.47 8.32 -10.62
CA TRP A 171 0.10 8.87 -9.32
C TRP A 171 -0.58 7.83 -8.44
N ALA A 172 -1.36 6.91 -9.00
CA ALA A 172 -1.95 5.78 -8.27
C ALA A 172 -0.90 4.80 -7.74
N GLY A 173 0.25 4.67 -8.40
CA GLY A 173 1.39 3.89 -7.86
C GLY A 173 2.22 4.64 -6.82
N ARG A 174 2.09 5.98 -6.71
CA ARG A 174 2.97 6.80 -5.86
C ARG A 174 2.95 6.45 -4.36
N PRO A 175 1.81 6.09 -3.73
CA PRO A 175 1.84 5.73 -2.31
C PRO A 175 2.85 4.62 -1.97
N ASP A 176 3.10 3.68 -2.89
CA ASP A 176 4.14 2.65 -2.69
C ASP A 176 5.57 3.20 -2.62
N ASP A 177 5.81 4.40 -3.18
CA ASP A 177 7.09 5.10 -3.24
C ASP A 177 7.19 6.24 -2.19
N ALA A 178 6.19 6.40 -1.33
CA ALA A 178 6.20 7.36 -0.23
C ALA A 178 7.08 6.85 0.91
N VAL A 179 8.38 6.69 0.65
CA VAL A 179 9.35 6.09 1.60
C VAL A 179 9.40 6.80 2.95
N ASP A 180 9.05 8.08 2.96
CA ASP A 180 9.01 8.90 4.18
C ASP A 180 7.74 8.64 5.03
N ASP A 181 6.76 7.87 4.53
CA ASP A 181 5.58 7.50 5.32
C ASP A 181 5.94 6.57 6.50
N THR A 182 7.08 5.86 6.43
CA THR A 182 7.53 4.96 7.48
C THR A 182 9.04 5.09 7.72
N HIS A 183 9.37 5.65 8.87
CA HIS A 183 10.70 5.62 9.45
C HIS A 183 10.70 4.74 10.69
N LEU A 184 11.60 3.76 10.74
CA LEU A 184 11.77 2.88 11.88
C LEU A 184 13.11 3.17 12.59
N GLU A 185 13.10 3.07 13.90
CA GLU A 185 14.29 3.25 14.74
C GLU A 185 14.53 2.06 15.67
N ILE A 186 15.78 1.82 16.03
CA ILE A 186 16.17 0.77 16.98
C ILE A 186 16.03 1.31 18.40
N ARG A 187 15.16 0.70 19.20
CA ARG A 187 14.91 1.06 20.61
C ARG A 187 15.15 -0.12 21.54
N PRO A 188 16.36 -0.24 22.13
CA PRO A 188 16.71 -1.37 23.00
C PRO A 188 15.80 -1.53 24.23
N THR A 189 15.11 -0.47 24.66
CA THR A 189 14.12 -0.48 25.74
C THR A 189 12.93 -1.37 25.41
N ASN A 190 12.42 -1.28 24.17
CA ASN A 190 11.25 -2.05 23.72
C ASN A 190 11.57 -3.54 23.57
N ALA A 191 12.80 -3.87 23.18
CA ALA A 191 13.29 -5.25 23.08
C ALA A 191 13.28 -6.01 24.43
N LEU A 192 13.19 -5.29 25.55
CA LEU A 192 13.17 -5.82 26.91
C LEU A 192 11.76 -5.79 27.55
N GLY A 193 10.75 -5.22 26.87
CA GLY A 193 9.48 -4.78 27.43
C GLY A 193 8.42 -5.85 27.73
N LEU A 194 8.32 -6.96 26.98
CA LEU A 194 7.14 -7.85 27.06
C LEU A 194 7.20 -9.00 28.09
N GLY A 195 7.87 -8.80 29.22
CA GLY A 195 7.69 -9.69 30.39
C GLY A 195 8.92 -9.88 31.27
N PHE A 196 10.11 -9.63 30.72
CA PHE A 196 11.33 -9.62 31.52
C PHE A 196 11.38 -8.36 32.41
N LEU A 197 10.81 -7.24 31.95
CA LEU A 197 10.90 -5.95 32.62
C LEU A 197 10.27 -5.93 34.02
N LYS A 198 9.09 -6.53 34.27
CA LYS A 198 8.47 -6.49 35.61
C LYS A 198 9.23 -7.30 36.67
N ASP A 199 9.82 -8.43 36.29
CA ASP A 199 10.60 -9.27 37.19
C ASP A 199 12.07 -8.85 37.27
N ALA A 200 12.63 -8.33 36.17
CA ALA A 200 13.99 -7.83 36.10
C ALA A 200 14.14 -6.42 36.67
N ILE A 201 13.15 -5.51 36.55
CA ILE A 201 13.17 -4.18 37.19
C ILE A 201 13.29 -4.30 38.72
N ASN A 202 12.55 -5.23 39.32
CA ASN A 202 12.68 -5.52 40.75
C ASN A 202 14.06 -6.10 41.13
N ASP A 203 14.77 -6.73 40.19
CA ASP A 203 16.14 -7.22 40.35
C ASP A 203 17.20 -6.16 39.92
N LEU A 204 16.80 -5.15 39.13
CA LEU A 204 17.61 -4.08 38.50
C LEU A 204 18.10 -3.05 39.50
N ILE A 205 17.26 -2.74 40.49
CA ILE A 205 17.63 -1.91 41.65
C ILE A 205 18.82 -2.54 42.41
N ASN A 206 19.02 -3.86 42.29
CA ASN A 206 20.04 -4.60 43.02
C ASN A 206 21.27 -5.03 42.20
N LYS A 207 21.28 -4.96 40.85
CA LYS A 207 22.35 -5.60 40.03
C LYS A 207 23.00 -4.77 38.90
N GLY A 208 22.58 -3.53 38.66
CA GLY A 208 23.27 -2.61 37.73
C GLY A 208 22.93 -2.85 36.26
N LEU A 209 22.33 -1.83 35.62
CA LEU A 209 21.79 -1.83 34.26
C LEU A 209 22.84 -2.15 33.18
N THR A 210 24.09 -1.72 33.40
CA THR A 210 25.22 -1.85 32.47
C THR A 210 25.44 -3.28 31.98
N VAL A 211 25.33 -4.28 32.86
CA VAL A 211 25.66 -5.68 32.52
C VAL A 211 24.65 -6.30 31.53
N LEU A 212 23.40 -5.84 31.56
CA LEU A 212 22.35 -6.30 30.65
C LEU A 212 22.42 -5.65 29.27
N LEU A 213 22.93 -4.42 29.18
CA LEU A 213 23.02 -3.66 27.93
C LEU A 213 24.25 -4.04 27.09
N ILE A 214 25.31 -4.57 27.71
CA ILE A 214 26.56 -4.98 27.04
C ILE A 214 26.31 -5.87 25.80
N PRO A 215 25.52 -6.96 25.84
CA PRO A 215 25.32 -7.80 24.66
C PRO A 215 24.67 -7.06 23.47
N PHE A 216 23.77 -6.11 23.75
CA PHE A 216 23.03 -5.34 22.74
C PHE A 216 23.86 -4.17 22.20
N VAL A 217 24.51 -3.40 23.07
CA VAL A 217 25.42 -2.33 22.65
C VAL A 217 26.61 -2.93 21.89
N CYS A 218 27.10 -4.10 22.29
CA CYS A 218 28.14 -4.80 21.52
C CYS A 218 27.63 -5.39 20.22
N LEU A 219 26.33 -5.68 20.07
CA LEU A 219 25.74 -6.07 18.79
C LEU A 219 25.68 -4.87 17.84
N ILE A 220 25.20 -3.71 18.32
CA ILE A 220 25.07 -2.47 17.55
C ILE A 220 26.44 -1.91 17.17
N ASP A 221 27.37 -1.80 18.12
CA ASP A 221 28.77 -1.39 17.88
C ASP A 221 29.49 -2.33 16.91
N CYS A 222 29.11 -3.61 16.88
CA CYS A 222 29.62 -4.55 15.89
C CYS A 222 29.04 -4.37 14.49
N ILE A 223 27.77 -3.95 14.38
CA ILE A 223 27.12 -3.72 13.08
C ILE A 223 27.60 -2.40 12.47
N PHE A 224 27.79 -1.35 13.29
CA PHE A 224 28.01 0.01 12.79
C PHE A 224 29.37 0.64 13.16
N GLY A 225 30.09 0.12 14.17
CA GLY A 225 31.25 0.79 14.80
C GLY A 225 32.56 -0.02 14.85
N GLY A 226 32.59 -1.25 14.32
CA GLY A 226 33.80 -2.08 14.28
C GLY A 226 34.09 -2.86 15.57
N CYS A 227 33.10 -3.06 16.45
CA CYS A 227 33.16 -3.88 17.67
C CYS A 227 34.13 -3.39 18.78
N SER A 228 34.58 -2.13 18.77
CA SER A 228 35.50 -1.62 19.78
C SER A 228 34.88 -0.50 20.60
N GLY A 229 34.63 -0.74 21.89
CA GLY A 229 34.18 0.28 22.84
C GLY A 229 32.78 0.05 23.42
N CYS A 230 32.05 -0.98 22.95
CA CYS A 230 30.68 -1.26 23.36
C CYS A 230 30.40 -1.41 24.88
N ALA A 231 31.37 -1.87 25.66
CA ALA A 231 31.20 -1.96 27.12
C ALA A 231 31.18 -0.58 27.80
N GLY A 232 31.88 0.41 27.22
CA GLY A 232 31.85 1.81 27.68
C GLY A 232 30.52 2.48 27.34
N GLY A 233 30.06 2.32 26.09
CA GLY A 233 28.75 2.84 25.66
C GLY A 233 27.57 2.25 26.45
N ALA A 234 27.65 0.97 26.84
CA ALA A 234 26.65 0.34 27.72
C ALA A 234 26.65 0.92 29.14
N SER A 235 27.78 1.47 29.60
CA SER A 235 27.90 2.15 30.90
C SER A 235 27.31 3.55 30.85
N ASP A 236 27.62 4.31 29.79
CA ASP A 236 27.10 5.67 29.62
C ASP A 236 25.57 5.68 29.44
N LEU A 237 25.02 4.68 28.73
CA LEU A 237 23.58 4.49 28.57
C LEU A 237 22.90 4.07 29.91
N ALA A 238 23.64 3.35 30.75
CA ALA A 238 23.16 2.89 32.05
C ALA A 238 23.11 3.99 33.11
N ASP A 239 24.05 4.93 33.06
CA ASP A 239 24.14 6.04 34.01
C ASP A 239 23.08 7.14 33.74
N GLY A 240 22.42 7.12 32.58
CA GLY A 240 21.41 8.11 32.17
C GLY A 240 19.95 7.79 32.56
N ALA A 241 19.64 6.61 33.08
CA ALA A 241 18.25 6.14 33.26
C ALA A 241 17.76 6.17 34.73
N ASN A 242 16.66 6.90 35.02
CA ASN A 242 15.93 6.91 36.30
C ASN A 242 14.43 7.23 36.04
N PRO A 243 13.44 6.66 36.77
CA PRO A 243 12.11 6.14 36.33
C PRO A 243 11.04 7.26 36.19
N LEU A 244 9.89 7.14 35.50
CA LEU A 244 9.05 6.07 34.94
C LEU A 244 8.12 6.72 33.87
N ASP A 245 7.59 5.91 32.96
CA ASP A 245 6.49 6.15 31.99
C ASP A 245 6.71 7.24 30.91
N GLU A 246 7.53 8.27 31.14
CA GLU A 246 7.97 9.23 30.09
C GLU A 246 9.29 8.82 29.40
N ILE A 247 9.99 7.80 29.92
CA ILE A 247 11.38 7.49 29.54
C ILE A 247 11.47 6.70 28.23
N ASP A 248 10.47 5.86 27.94
CA ASP A 248 10.50 5.13 26.69
C ASP A 248 10.45 6.11 25.53
N ALA A 249 9.69 7.21 25.57
CA ALA A 249 9.80 8.28 24.56
C ALA A 249 11.12 9.10 24.67
N LEU A 250 11.71 9.24 25.86
CA LEU A 250 12.86 10.11 26.13
C LEU A 250 14.22 9.56 25.65
N ILE A 251 14.36 8.24 25.49
CA ILE A 251 15.61 7.64 24.98
C ILE A 251 15.51 7.67 23.45
N PRO A 252 16.29 8.52 22.75
CA PRO A 252 16.21 8.60 21.30
C PRO A 252 16.54 7.23 20.71
N GLY A 253 15.74 6.79 19.73
CA GLY A 253 16.10 5.60 18.98
C GLY A 253 17.38 5.83 18.18
N ILE A 254 17.98 4.71 17.78
CA ILE A 254 19.25 4.72 17.06
C ILE A 254 19.01 4.37 15.60
N GLY A 255 19.48 5.24 14.72
CA GLY A 255 19.41 5.05 13.28
C GLY A 255 18.06 5.42 12.70
N ASP A 256 18.02 5.45 11.37
CA ASP A 256 16.83 5.70 10.58
C ASP A 256 16.76 4.60 9.52
N ILE A 257 15.69 3.79 9.59
CA ILE A 257 15.41 2.70 8.68
C ILE A 257 14.12 3.04 7.95
N SER A 258 14.28 3.53 6.71
CA SER A 258 13.18 3.82 5.79
C SER A 258 13.43 3.14 4.43
N GLY A 259 12.36 3.02 3.64
CA GLY A 259 12.44 2.43 2.31
C GLY A 259 11.13 1.78 1.87
N THR A 260 11.07 1.39 0.59
CA THR A 260 9.87 0.80 -0.02
C THR A 260 9.47 -0.58 0.52
N ASP A 261 10.32 -1.18 1.36
CA ASP A 261 9.98 -2.39 2.12
C ASP A 261 9.04 -2.09 3.31
N TRP A 262 8.94 -0.84 3.76
CA TRP A 262 8.19 -0.43 4.94
C TRP A 262 6.97 0.45 4.64
N THR A 263 6.83 0.95 3.41
CA THR A 263 5.66 1.77 3.01
C THR A 263 4.36 0.98 3.08
N GLY A 264 4.42 -0.31 2.75
CA GLY A 264 3.28 -1.23 2.74
C GLY A 264 2.50 -1.38 4.03
N VAL A 265 3.06 -0.99 5.18
CA VAL A 265 2.37 -1.15 6.48
C VAL A 265 1.08 -0.34 6.58
N TRP A 266 0.95 0.73 5.79
CA TRP A 266 -0.25 1.59 5.74
C TRP A 266 -1.32 1.12 4.74
N HIS A 267 -1.06 0.07 3.97
CA HIS A 267 -1.85 -0.31 2.78
C HIS A 267 -2.91 -1.38 3.10
N HIS A 268 -3.33 -1.49 4.36
CA HIS A 268 -4.15 -2.59 4.85
C HIS A 268 -5.44 -2.10 5.50
N ILE A 269 -6.48 -2.92 5.45
CA ILE A 269 -7.69 -2.77 6.27
C ILE A 269 -8.12 -4.15 6.73
N ASN A 270 -8.34 -4.33 8.02
CA ASN A 270 -8.71 -5.60 8.60
C ASN A 270 -10.23 -5.74 8.65
N LEU A 271 -10.78 -6.68 7.86
CA LEU A 271 -12.22 -6.93 7.79
C LEU A 271 -12.69 -8.16 8.56
N PHE A 272 -11.82 -8.78 9.37
CA PHE A 272 -12.28 -9.77 10.32
C PHE A 272 -13.24 -9.15 11.34
N PRO A 273 -14.25 -9.90 11.81
CA PRO A 273 -15.13 -9.42 12.88
C PRO A 273 -14.29 -9.02 14.11
N GLN A 274 -14.61 -7.87 14.71
CA GLN A 274 -13.89 -7.30 15.86
C GLN A 274 -12.48 -6.78 15.56
N ALA A 275 -12.08 -6.71 14.28
CA ALA A 275 -10.83 -6.06 13.87
C ALA A 275 -10.96 -4.52 13.83
N SER A 276 -11.45 -3.96 14.93
CA SER A 276 -11.39 -2.55 15.28
C SER A 276 -10.38 -2.40 16.40
N ASN A 277 -9.73 -1.25 16.51
CA ASN A 277 -8.88 -0.93 17.66
C ASN A 277 -9.42 0.32 18.36
N GLU A 278 -8.70 0.81 19.37
CA GLU A 278 -9.10 2.01 20.11
C GLU A 278 -8.94 3.31 19.31
N PHE A 279 -8.11 3.29 18.27
CA PHE A 279 -7.79 4.42 17.42
C PHE A 279 -8.71 4.54 16.20
N ASP A 280 -9.03 3.44 15.53
CA ASP A 280 -9.76 3.44 14.26
C ASP A 280 -10.91 2.43 14.26
N ASN A 281 -12.00 2.78 13.56
CA ASN A 281 -13.18 1.91 13.39
C ASN A 281 -12.86 0.59 12.68
N HIS A 282 -11.83 0.58 11.84
CA HIS A 282 -11.16 -0.61 11.33
C HIS A 282 -9.67 -0.49 11.63
N GLN A 283 -9.05 -1.61 12.00
CA GLN A 283 -7.61 -1.68 12.13
C GLN A 283 -6.95 -1.81 10.74
N GLY A 284 -5.81 -1.15 10.54
CA GLY A 284 -4.91 -1.42 9.41
C GLY A 284 -4.08 -2.69 9.64
N LEU A 285 -2.78 -2.64 9.34
CA LEU A 285 -1.87 -3.76 9.63
C LEU A 285 -1.66 -3.92 11.15
N LEU A 286 -1.76 -5.15 11.65
CA LEU A 286 -1.24 -5.57 12.95
C LEU A 286 -0.81 -7.04 12.82
N SER A 287 0.46 -7.35 13.05
CA SER A 287 0.97 -8.71 12.80
C SER A 287 0.30 -9.77 13.68
N GLU A 288 -0.06 -9.42 14.91
CA GLU A 288 -0.76 -10.33 15.83
C GLU A 288 -2.20 -10.63 15.40
N ALA A 289 -2.85 -9.72 14.68
CA ALA A 289 -4.21 -9.87 14.17
C ALA A 289 -4.26 -10.37 12.72
N ALA A 290 -3.10 -10.61 12.10
CA ALA A 290 -2.98 -11.08 10.72
C ALA A 290 -3.86 -12.32 10.50
N PHE A 291 -4.63 -12.31 9.41
CA PHE A 291 -5.54 -13.40 9.05
C PHE A 291 -6.48 -13.85 10.19
N GLY A 292 -7.03 -12.91 10.95
CA GLY A 292 -7.97 -13.20 12.03
C GLY A 292 -7.29 -13.79 13.27
N GLY A 293 -6.04 -13.37 13.53
CA GLY A 293 -5.25 -13.81 14.68
C GLY A 293 -4.41 -15.05 14.44
N VAL A 294 -4.08 -15.35 13.17
CA VAL A 294 -3.23 -16.49 12.78
C VAL A 294 -2.06 -15.98 11.94
N PRO A 295 -0.96 -15.53 12.58
CA PRO A 295 0.24 -15.11 11.86
C PRO A 295 0.91 -16.30 11.16
N ASP A 296 1.45 -16.07 9.97
CA ASP A 296 2.24 -17.04 9.22
C ASP A 296 3.73 -17.05 9.66
N PRO A 297 4.56 -17.95 9.12
CA PRO A 297 5.98 -17.99 9.45
C PRO A 297 6.77 -16.71 9.13
N LEU A 298 6.39 -15.94 8.12
CA LEU A 298 7.00 -14.64 7.83
C LEU A 298 6.62 -13.63 8.91
N GLU A 299 5.36 -13.51 9.29
CA GLU A 299 4.94 -12.62 10.39
C GLU A 299 5.59 -12.98 11.71
N ILE A 300 5.67 -14.27 12.05
CA ILE A 300 6.38 -14.73 13.26
C ILE A 300 7.85 -14.33 13.22
N LEU A 301 8.50 -14.44 12.06
CA LEU A 301 9.88 -14.02 11.88
C LEU A 301 10.02 -12.50 12.04
N LEU A 302 9.11 -11.71 11.45
CA LEU A 302 9.12 -10.26 11.56
C LEU A 302 8.90 -9.81 13.00
N MET A 303 7.97 -10.44 13.73
CA MET A 303 7.76 -10.18 15.15
C MET A 303 9.03 -10.46 15.94
N ALA A 304 9.60 -11.66 15.79
CA ALA A 304 10.81 -12.04 16.53
C ALA A 304 12.02 -11.14 16.23
N VAL A 305 12.22 -10.73 14.98
CA VAL A 305 13.32 -9.85 14.57
C VAL A 305 13.08 -8.42 15.07
N SER A 306 11.86 -7.91 14.92
CA SER A 306 11.51 -6.56 15.35
C SER A 306 11.62 -6.44 16.86
N ASP A 307 11.08 -7.40 17.61
CA ASP A 307 11.22 -7.50 19.07
C ASP A 307 12.68 -7.56 19.49
N ALA A 308 13.49 -8.43 18.87
CA ALA A 308 14.90 -8.57 19.21
C ALA A 308 15.71 -7.31 18.92
N ALA A 309 15.33 -6.56 17.89
CA ALA A 309 15.96 -5.30 17.51
C ALA A 309 15.35 -4.08 18.25
N GLY A 310 14.17 -4.20 18.85
CA GLY A 310 13.42 -3.06 19.35
C GLY A 310 12.96 -2.12 18.24
N LEU A 311 12.65 -2.65 17.05
CA LEU A 311 12.35 -1.86 15.86
C LEU A 311 10.97 -1.20 15.98
N SER A 312 10.94 0.11 16.17
CA SER A 312 9.71 0.87 16.48
C SER A 312 9.49 1.98 15.46
N VAL A 313 8.25 2.46 15.30
CA VAL A 313 7.96 3.56 14.39
C VAL A 313 8.46 4.86 15.00
N ASN A 314 9.25 5.64 14.26
CA ASN A 314 9.63 6.99 14.64
C ASN A 314 8.52 7.97 14.19
N PRO A 315 7.69 8.49 15.10
CA PRO A 315 6.54 9.31 14.73
C PRO A 315 6.91 10.71 14.22
N ASP A 316 8.08 11.24 14.61
CA ASP A 316 8.53 12.58 14.20
C ASP A 316 8.96 12.61 12.73
N ASP A 317 9.61 11.53 12.27
CA ASP A 317 10.09 11.41 10.89
C ASP A 317 9.10 10.69 9.96
N SER A 318 8.13 9.93 10.50
CA SER A 318 7.15 9.19 9.69
C SER A 318 5.95 10.05 9.28
N ASP A 319 5.93 10.47 8.02
CA ASP A 319 4.83 11.22 7.42
C ASP A 319 3.48 10.49 7.55
N GLY A 320 3.47 9.15 7.48
CA GLY A 320 2.27 8.31 7.55
C GLY A 320 1.51 8.44 8.87
N VAL A 321 2.24 8.68 9.97
CA VAL A 321 1.65 8.92 11.30
C VAL A 321 0.76 10.16 11.28
N GLN A 322 1.16 11.21 10.56
CA GLN A 322 0.39 12.45 10.47
C GLN A 322 -0.64 12.40 9.33
N HIS A 323 -0.29 11.76 8.22
CA HIS A 323 -1.13 11.69 7.03
C HIS A 323 -2.39 10.84 7.26
N TYR A 324 -2.28 9.71 7.97
CA TYR A 324 -3.32 8.68 7.98
C TYR A 324 -4.12 8.59 9.28
N GLN A 325 -3.84 9.44 10.26
CA GLN A 325 -4.73 9.66 11.41
C GLN A 325 -5.75 10.75 11.06
N ILE A 326 -6.99 10.37 10.81
CA ILE A 326 -8.01 11.25 10.21
C ILE A 326 -9.00 11.70 11.27
N ALA A 327 -9.02 13.00 11.57
CA ALA A 327 -10.00 13.61 12.46
C ALA A 327 -10.79 14.74 11.77
N ASN A 328 -12.02 14.96 12.21
CA ASN A 328 -12.95 15.99 11.74
C ASN A 328 -13.18 15.95 10.22
N ALA A 329 -13.19 14.76 9.61
CA ALA A 329 -13.38 14.60 8.17
C ALA A 329 -14.80 14.97 7.70
N GLY A 330 -15.79 14.86 8.59
CA GLY A 330 -17.20 15.18 8.28
C GLY A 330 -17.83 14.23 7.27
N ASP A 331 -17.28 13.03 7.11
CA ASP A 331 -17.73 11.98 6.18
C ASP A 331 -18.63 10.92 6.84
N GLY A 332 -18.88 11.05 8.16
CA GLY A 332 -19.73 10.14 8.93
C GLY A 332 -18.98 8.96 9.54
N HIS A 333 -17.68 8.80 9.27
CA HIS A 333 -16.83 7.87 10.00
C HIS A 333 -16.42 8.45 11.36
N PRO A 334 -16.15 7.59 12.37
CA PRO A 334 -15.48 8.04 13.58
C PRO A 334 -14.13 8.67 13.25
N ASP A 335 -13.79 9.71 13.99
CA ASP A 335 -12.44 10.27 13.99
C ASP A 335 -11.45 9.22 14.49
N SER A 336 -10.25 9.21 13.93
CA SER A 336 -9.13 8.51 14.52
C SER A 336 -8.85 9.08 15.91
N ASP A 337 -8.66 8.23 16.92
CA ASP A 337 -8.04 8.68 18.17
C ASP A 337 -6.56 8.97 17.88
N MET A 338 -6.17 10.22 18.12
CA MET A 338 -4.86 10.72 17.74
C MET A 338 -3.82 10.18 18.71
N ARG A 339 -2.97 9.29 18.19
CA ARG A 339 -1.86 8.70 18.94
C ARG A 339 -0.84 9.74 19.30
N ASP A 340 -0.34 9.66 20.53
CA ASP A 340 0.86 10.38 20.93
C ASP A 340 2.12 9.62 20.50
N ASP A 341 3.29 10.25 20.66
CA ASP A 341 4.55 9.62 20.27
C ASP A 341 4.78 8.32 21.03
N GLY A 342 4.36 8.26 22.30
CA GLY A 342 4.47 7.08 23.16
C GLY A 342 3.74 5.86 22.59
N ASP A 343 2.56 6.05 22.01
CA ASP A 343 1.77 4.97 21.41
C ASP A 343 2.51 4.28 20.24
N TRP A 344 3.30 5.03 19.47
CA TRP A 344 4.13 4.49 18.37
C TRP A 344 5.46 3.90 18.84
N LEU A 345 5.91 4.37 20.00
CA LEU A 345 7.26 4.18 20.52
C LEU A 345 7.35 3.16 21.65
N ILE A 346 6.24 2.71 22.24
CA ILE A 346 6.22 1.80 23.40
C ILE A 346 6.40 0.32 23.01
N THR A 347 6.00 -0.06 21.81
CA THR A 347 6.19 -1.41 21.27
C THR A 347 6.85 -1.33 19.89
N THR A 348 7.30 -2.47 19.40
CA THR A 348 7.85 -2.57 18.05
C THR A 348 6.72 -2.51 17.03
N TRP A 349 7.01 -2.04 15.80
CA TRP A 349 6.00 -1.76 14.77
C TRP A 349 5.01 -2.91 14.52
N VAL A 350 5.45 -4.17 14.64
CA VAL A 350 4.61 -5.36 14.47
C VAL A 350 3.42 -5.48 15.44
N HIS A 351 3.53 -4.81 16.59
CA HIS A 351 2.54 -4.81 17.69
C HIS A 351 1.76 -3.50 17.76
N VAL A 352 2.08 -2.52 16.90
CA VAL A 352 1.37 -1.26 16.81
C VAL A 352 0.32 -1.38 15.70
N PRO A 353 -0.96 -1.06 15.97
CA PRO A 353 -1.98 -1.11 14.94
C PRO A 353 -1.85 0.06 13.97
N PHE A 354 -1.55 -0.18 12.69
CA PHE A 354 -1.52 0.91 11.70
C PHE A 354 -2.94 1.41 11.37
N SER A 355 -3.02 2.64 10.86
CA SER A 355 -4.30 3.17 10.37
C SER A 355 -4.73 2.47 9.08
N PRO A 356 -6.04 2.32 8.85
CA PRO A 356 -6.56 1.53 7.73
C PRO A 356 -6.43 2.25 6.37
N VAL A 357 -6.43 1.49 5.27
CA VAL A 357 -6.22 2.00 3.91
C VAL A 357 -7.32 2.96 3.42
N ASP A 358 -8.50 2.95 4.04
CA ASP A 358 -9.53 3.97 3.77
C ASP A 358 -9.12 5.35 4.33
N ASN A 359 -8.34 5.42 5.41
CA ASN A 359 -7.72 6.67 5.87
C ASN A 359 -6.67 7.18 4.87
N LEU A 360 -5.88 6.28 4.27
CA LEU A 360 -4.95 6.61 3.18
C LEU A 360 -5.70 7.27 2.01
N ALA A 361 -6.86 6.71 1.62
CA ALA A 361 -7.72 7.30 0.60
C ALA A 361 -8.23 8.69 1.01
N GLN A 362 -8.66 8.85 2.26
CA GLN A 362 -9.21 10.09 2.78
C GLN A 362 -8.19 11.22 2.91
N TYR A 363 -6.93 10.89 3.23
CA TYR A 363 -5.81 11.83 3.19
C TYR A 363 -5.67 12.45 1.80
N GLY A 364 -5.46 11.61 0.79
CA GLY A 364 -5.31 12.08 -0.59
C GLY A 364 -6.52 12.84 -1.09
N TRP A 365 -7.71 12.38 -0.73
CA TRP A 365 -8.94 13.06 -1.08
C TRP A 365 -9.05 14.45 -0.45
N SER A 366 -8.67 14.57 0.81
CA SER A 366 -8.65 15.85 1.52
C SER A 366 -7.63 16.81 0.91
N GLU A 367 -6.43 16.34 0.59
CA GLU A 367 -5.41 17.16 -0.07
C GLU A 367 -5.82 17.56 -1.49
N PHE A 368 -6.46 16.67 -2.26
CA PHE A 368 -7.04 17.02 -3.55
C PHE A 368 -8.14 18.08 -3.43
N LYS A 369 -8.92 18.06 -2.33
CA LYS A 369 -9.94 19.07 -2.03
C LYS A 369 -9.36 20.43 -1.66
N LYS A 370 -8.24 20.45 -0.94
CA LYS A 370 -7.51 21.67 -0.56
C LYS A 370 -6.70 22.27 -1.70
N ASP A 371 -6.19 21.43 -2.62
CA ASP A 371 -5.39 21.88 -3.76
C ASP A 371 -6.21 22.75 -4.73
N THR A 372 -5.92 24.05 -4.71
CA THR A 372 -6.57 25.03 -5.60
C THR A 372 -6.25 24.82 -7.09
N THR A 373 -5.15 24.14 -7.41
CA THR A 373 -4.79 23.79 -8.80
C THR A 373 -5.48 22.52 -9.28
N ARG A 374 -6.03 21.73 -8.34
CA ARG A 374 -6.67 20.43 -8.56
C ARG A 374 -5.79 19.50 -9.39
N GLY A 375 -4.50 19.45 -9.07
CA GLY A 375 -3.55 18.63 -9.78
C GLY A 375 -3.81 17.13 -9.60
N ALA A 376 -3.35 16.33 -10.56
CA ALA A 376 -3.56 14.87 -10.55
C ALA A 376 -2.92 14.14 -9.37
N LYS A 377 -1.86 14.71 -8.77
CA LYS A 377 -1.05 14.08 -7.71
C LYS A 377 -1.88 13.47 -6.59
N PHE A 378 -2.77 14.25 -5.98
CA PHE A 378 -3.49 13.82 -4.77
C PHE A 378 -4.65 12.87 -5.06
N LEU A 379 -5.06 12.70 -6.32
CA LEU A 379 -5.94 11.60 -6.71
C LEU A 379 -5.23 10.24 -6.62
N GLY A 380 -3.89 10.23 -6.57
CA GLY A 380 -3.09 9.01 -6.48
C GLY A 380 -3.47 8.12 -5.29
N TRP A 381 -3.57 8.69 -4.10
CA TRP A 381 -3.92 7.99 -2.86
C TRP A 381 -5.29 7.28 -2.88
N PRO A 382 -6.42 7.94 -3.22
CA PRO A 382 -7.69 7.24 -3.32
C PRO A 382 -7.72 6.21 -4.46
N LEU A 383 -7.02 6.46 -5.58
CA LEU A 383 -6.88 5.46 -6.65
C LEU A 383 -6.08 4.24 -6.21
N HIS A 384 -5.01 4.46 -5.44
CA HIS A 384 -4.18 3.43 -4.85
C HIS A 384 -5.00 2.56 -3.89
N ALA A 385 -5.68 3.17 -2.93
CA ALA A 385 -6.51 2.49 -1.94
C ALA A 385 -7.66 1.68 -2.56
N ILE A 386 -8.25 2.15 -3.66
CA ILE A 386 -9.21 1.36 -4.45
C ILE A 386 -8.56 0.07 -4.97
N GLY A 387 -7.31 0.14 -5.44
CA GLY A 387 -6.52 -1.01 -5.85
C GLY A 387 -6.22 -1.94 -4.67
N ASP A 388 -5.73 -1.42 -3.55
CA ASP A 388 -5.41 -2.23 -2.36
C ASP A 388 -6.63 -3.00 -1.85
N ALA A 389 -7.78 -2.35 -1.80
CA ALA A 389 -9.05 -2.95 -1.39
C ALA A 389 -9.50 -4.14 -2.26
N THR A 390 -8.88 -4.35 -3.42
CA THR A 390 -9.16 -5.50 -4.29
C THR A 390 -8.21 -6.68 -4.10
N VAL A 391 -7.14 -6.50 -3.32
CA VAL A 391 -6.13 -7.53 -3.02
C VAL A 391 -6.52 -8.29 -1.74
N PRO A 392 -6.56 -9.63 -1.75
CA PRO A 392 -7.01 -10.41 -0.60
C PRO A 392 -6.22 -10.19 0.70
N MET A 393 -4.89 -10.03 0.62
CA MET A 393 -4.03 -9.90 1.79
C MET A 393 -4.16 -8.53 2.47
N HIS A 394 -4.38 -7.47 1.68
CA HIS A 394 -4.63 -6.13 2.19
C HIS A 394 -5.91 -6.05 3.03
N VAL A 395 -6.95 -6.82 2.70
CA VAL A 395 -8.23 -6.83 3.43
C VAL A 395 -8.27 -7.76 4.66
N THR A 396 -7.15 -8.44 4.91
CA THR A 396 -6.94 -9.30 6.09
C THR A 396 -5.74 -8.87 6.92
N ALA A 397 -5.21 -7.67 6.65
CA ALA A 397 -4.12 -7.04 7.39
C ALA A 397 -2.92 -7.96 7.61
N THR A 398 -2.40 -8.53 6.53
CA THR A 398 -1.28 -9.48 6.56
C THR A 398 -0.24 -9.14 5.50
N SER A 399 1.01 -8.95 5.93
CA SER A 399 2.17 -8.89 5.02
C SER A 399 2.64 -10.30 4.62
N GLY A 400 2.19 -11.32 5.35
CA GLY A 400 2.37 -12.74 5.09
C GLY A 400 1.31 -13.33 4.15
N TRP A 401 1.04 -14.62 4.33
CA TRP A 401 -0.02 -15.39 3.65
C TRP A 401 0.03 -15.39 2.11
N GLY A 402 1.21 -15.14 1.56
CA GLY A 402 1.49 -15.09 0.14
C GLY A 402 1.16 -13.75 -0.52
N HIS A 403 1.12 -12.66 0.26
CA HIS A 403 0.86 -11.30 -0.22
C HIS A 403 1.72 -10.93 -1.44
N ARG A 404 3.02 -10.78 -1.25
CA ARG A 404 3.92 -10.42 -2.36
C ARG A 404 3.86 -11.37 -3.58
N PRO A 405 3.94 -12.71 -3.42
CA PRO A 405 3.82 -13.60 -4.57
C PRO A 405 2.47 -13.52 -5.28
N TYR A 406 1.39 -13.19 -4.58
CA TYR A 406 0.08 -12.97 -5.21
C TYR A 406 0.10 -11.75 -6.13
N GLU A 407 0.63 -10.63 -5.65
CA GLU A 407 0.72 -9.37 -6.43
C GLU A 407 1.59 -9.53 -7.68
N ASP A 408 2.80 -10.06 -7.51
CA ASP A 408 3.71 -10.34 -8.63
C ASP A 408 3.07 -11.33 -9.63
N ALA A 409 2.27 -12.29 -9.15
CA ALA A 409 1.53 -13.18 -10.04
C ALA A 409 0.41 -12.45 -10.78
N TYR A 410 -0.27 -11.52 -10.13
CA TYR A 410 -1.33 -10.72 -10.73
C TYR A 410 -0.80 -9.82 -11.85
N ASP A 411 0.33 -9.16 -11.62
CA ASP A 411 1.04 -8.39 -12.64
C ASP A 411 1.39 -9.25 -13.86
N ASN A 412 1.90 -10.45 -13.63
CA ASN A 412 2.19 -11.41 -14.70
C ASN A 412 0.93 -11.91 -15.42
N LEU A 413 -0.22 -11.94 -14.73
CA LEU A 413 -1.51 -12.32 -15.30
C LEU A 413 -2.20 -11.17 -16.01
N TRP A 414 -1.81 -9.91 -15.77
CA TRP A 414 -2.48 -8.73 -16.33
C TRP A 414 -2.69 -8.80 -17.85
N PRO A 415 -1.70 -9.18 -18.68
CA PRO A 415 -1.92 -9.38 -20.10
C PRO A 415 -2.99 -10.43 -20.39
N LYS A 416 -3.08 -11.53 -19.63
CA LYS A 416 -4.10 -12.58 -19.84
C LYS A 416 -5.48 -12.17 -19.32
N LEU A 417 -5.53 -11.35 -18.28
CA LEU A 417 -6.77 -10.80 -17.72
C LEU A 417 -7.42 -9.84 -18.72
N ARG A 418 -6.63 -8.93 -19.32
CA ARG A 418 -7.11 -7.93 -20.26
C ARG A 418 -7.17 -8.41 -21.72
N HIS A 419 -6.18 -9.17 -22.18
CA HIS A 419 -6.03 -9.60 -23.58
C HIS A 419 -6.42 -11.05 -23.79
N GLN A 420 -7.74 -11.29 -23.83
CA GLN A 420 -8.33 -12.57 -24.23
C GLN A 420 -8.72 -12.57 -25.73
N GLY A 421 -7.95 -11.85 -26.56
CA GLY A 421 -8.33 -11.45 -27.91
C GLY A 421 -9.35 -10.30 -27.93
N GLU A 422 -9.57 -9.67 -29.09
CA GLU A 422 -10.40 -8.46 -29.21
C GLU A 422 -11.82 -8.64 -28.63
N ALA A 423 -12.45 -9.79 -28.91
CA ALA A 423 -13.77 -10.12 -28.38
C ALA A 423 -13.78 -10.31 -26.85
N GLY A 424 -12.71 -10.91 -26.32
CA GLY A 424 -12.54 -11.15 -24.89
C GLY A 424 -12.26 -9.87 -24.11
N GLU A 425 -11.42 -8.99 -24.65
CA GLU A 425 -11.14 -7.69 -24.06
C GLU A 425 -12.37 -6.77 -24.10
N SER A 426 -13.10 -6.74 -25.21
CA SER A 426 -14.39 -6.04 -25.29
C SER A 426 -15.37 -6.54 -24.23
N ARG A 427 -15.36 -7.85 -23.95
CA ARG A 427 -16.19 -8.44 -22.88
C ARG A 427 -15.71 -7.98 -21.51
N PHE A 428 -14.42 -8.09 -21.21
CA PHE A 428 -13.84 -7.67 -19.93
C PHE A 428 -14.11 -6.19 -19.65
N ALA A 429 -13.94 -5.32 -20.64
CA ALA A 429 -14.21 -3.89 -20.53
C ALA A 429 -15.71 -3.58 -20.31
N ARG A 430 -16.62 -4.35 -20.93
CA ARG A 430 -18.06 -4.25 -20.63
C ARG A 430 -18.40 -4.72 -19.22
N GLU A 431 -17.82 -5.81 -18.77
CA GLU A 431 -18.01 -6.30 -17.39
C GLU A 431 -17.51 -5.28 -16.36
N ALA A 432 -16.38 -4.61 -16.65
CA ALA A 432 -15.88 -3.52 -15.80
C ALA A 432 -16.85 -2.34 -15.76
N LEU A 433 -17.58 -2.06 -16.84
CA LEU A 433 -18.60 -1.03 -16.88
C LEU A 433 -19.87 -1.38 -16.11
N ASP A 434 -20.29 -2.64 -16.12
CA ASP A 434 -21.38 -3.10 -15.27
C ASP A 434 -21.04 -2.79 -13.80
N VAL A 435 -19.80 -3.05 -13.41
CA VAL A 435 -19.27 -2.75 -12.07
C VAL A 435 -19.13 -1.23 -11.83
N ALA A 436 -18.71 -0.46 -12.84
CA ALA A 436 -18.64 1.00 -12.74
C ALA A 436 -20.01 1.63 -12.49
N VAL A 437 -21.07 1.15 -13.15
CA VAL A 437 -22.43 1.65 -12.90
C VAL A 437 -22.88 1.30 -11.47
N HIS A 438 -22.55 0.11 -10.97
CA HIS A 438 -22.82 -0.28 -9.59
C HIS A 438 -22.16 0.69 -8.58
N TRP A 439 -20.85 0.94 -8.71
CA TRP A 439 -20.13 1.84 -7.81
C TRP A 439 -20.54 3.30 -7.98
N ARG A 440 -20.89 3.72 -9.21
CA ARG A 440 -21.44 5.06 -9.43
C ARG A 440 -22.78 5.23 -8.74
N LYS A 441 -23.65 4.22 -8.77
CA LYS A 441 -24.91 4.22 -8.03
C LYS A 441 -24.67 4.30 -6.52
N PHE A 442 -23.71 3.55 -6.00
CA PHE A 442 -23.32 3.62 -4.58
C PHE A 442 -22.97 5.06 -4.16
N ILE A 443 -22.13 5.76 -4.93
CA ILE A 443 -21.75 7.15 -4.64
C ILE A 443 -22.96 8.10 -4.72
N LEU A 444 -23.83 7.93 -5.72
CA LEU A 444 -25.02 8.78 -5.89
C LEU A 444 -26.05 8.56 -4.79
N ASP A 445 -26.24 7.32 -4.35
CA ASP A 445 -27.13 6.99 -3.24
C ASP A 445 -26.59 7.61 -1.93
N TRP A 446 -25.28 7.57 -1.70
CA TRP A 446 -24.64 8.26 -0.57
C TRP A 446 -24.83 9.78 -0.61
N ARG A 447 -24.62 10.43 -1.77
CA ARG A 447 -24.85 11.87 -1.96
C ARG A 447 -26.29 12.28 -1.69
N THR A 448 -27.24 11.39 -2.03
CA THR A 448 -28.67 11.61 -1.76
C THR A 448 -28.96 11.58 -0.26
N ALA A 449 -28.30 10.69 0.49
CA ALA A 449 -28.39 10.64 1.94
C ALA A 449 -27.68 11.81 2.65
N HIS A 450 -26.67 12.41 1.99
CA HIS A 450 -25.84 13.49 2.54
C HIS A 450 -25.92 14.77 1.69
N PRO A 451 -27.05 15.51 1.70
CA PRO A 451 -27.28 16.62 0.77
C PRO A 451 -26.28 17.78 0.93
N ALA A 452 -25.70 17.96 2.13
CA ALA A 452 -24.63 18.94 2.38
C ALA A 452 -23.33 18.61 1.61
N SER A 453 -23.14 17.34 1.24
CA SER A 453 -22.00 16.80 0.52
C SER A 453 -22.40 16.26 -0.86
N SER A 454 -23.42 16.87 -1.48
CA SER A 454 -24.05 16.39 -2.73
C SER A 454 -23.13 16.32 -3.96
N THR A 455 -21.92 16.86 -3.89
CA THR A 455 -20.88 16.74 -4.92
C THR A 455 -19.61 16.03 -4.44
N ASP A 456 -19.55 15.64 -3.16
CA ASP A 456 -18.38 14.97 -2.59
C ASP A 456 -18.34 13.49 -2.98
N VAL A 457 -17.24 12.80 -2.67
CA VAL A 457 -17.09 11.37 -2.87
C VAL A 457 -16.87 10.72 -1.51
N PRO A 458 -17.64 9.68 -1.15
CA PRO A 458 -17.44 8.96 0.10
C PRO A 458 -16.29 7.97 -0.03
N VAL A 459 -15.06 8.48 -0.09
CA VAL A 459 -13.88 7.66 -0.41
C VAL A 459 -13.65 6.55 0.62
N ARG A 460 -13.92 6.83 1.92
CA ARG A 460 -13.80 5.81 2.96
C ARG A 460 -14.84 4.71 2.78
N ASP A 461 -16.13 5.05 2.72
CA ASP A 461 -17.21 4.07 2.48
C ASP A 461 -16.98 3.26 1.19
N LEU A 462 -16.51 3.90 0.12
CA LEU A 462 -16.23 3.24 -1.16
C LEU A 462 -15.12 2.19 -1.00
N VAL A 463 -13.98 2.58 -0.42
CA VAL A 463 -12.83 1.69 -0.20
C VAL A 463 -13.21 0.54 0.75
N THR A 464 -13.87 0.84 1.87
CA THR A 464 -14.35 -0.19 2.81
C THR A 464 -15.33 -1.16 2.15
N ALA A 465 -16.26 -0.68 1.32
CA ALA A 465 -17.22 -1.54 0.62
C ALA A 465 -16.55 -2.45 -0.42
N ILE A 466 -15.54 -1.96 -1.14
CA ILE A 466 -14.74 -2.77 -2.06
C ILE A 466 -13.97 -3.83 -1.26
N ALA A 467 -13.32 -3.41 -0.17
CA ALA A 467 -12.56 -4.29 0.70
C ALA A 467 -13.45 -5.42 1.24
N GLN A 468 -14.69 -5.12 1.67
CA GLN A 468 -15.62 -6.13 2.17
C GLN A 468 -15.99 -7.16 1.12
N ARG A 469 -16.26 -6.73 -0.11
CA ARG A 469 -16.53 -7.66 -1.22
C ARG A 469 -15.32 -8.55 -1.51
N THR A 470 -14.12 -7.99 -1.45
CA THR A 470 -12.87 -8.74 -1.61
C THR A 470 -12.68 -9.76 -0.49
N PHE A 471 -12.90 -9.36 0.76
CA PHE A 471 -12.81 -10.23 1.93
C PHE A 471 -13.79 -11.40 1.83
N ASP A 472 -15.08 -11.13 1.62
CA ASP A 472 -16.13 -12.14 1.51
C ASP A 472 -15.83 -13.17 0.41
N ARG A 473 -15.38 -12.68 -0.75
CA ARG A 473 -14.98 -13.50 -1.89
C ARG A 473 -13.75 -14.36 -1.55
N SER A 474 -12.73 -13.76 -0.96
CA SER A 474 -11.46 -14.41 -0.64
C SER A 474 -11.62 -15.48 0.42
N MET A 475 -12.41 -15.22 1.47
CA MET A 475 -12.74 -16.21 2.49
C MET A 475 -13.56 -17.38 1.93
N LYS A 476 -14.53 -17.10 1.05
CA LYS A 476 -15.27 -18.17 0.35
C LYS A 476 -14.33 -19.02 -0.51
N GLN A 477 -13.41 -18.39 -1.24
CA GLN A 477 -12.46 -19.09 -2.09
C GLN A 477 -11.46 -19.91 -1.25
N HIS A 478 -11.00 -19.38 -0.12
CA HIS A 478 -10.15 -20.09 0.85
C HIS A 478 -10.81 -21.36 1.37
N VAL A 479 -12.08 -21.29 1.76
CA VAL A 479 -12.84 -22.48 2.17
C VAL A 479 -12.96 -23.50 1.03
N SER A 480 -13.18 -23.04 -0.20
CA SER A 480 -13.41 -23.95 -1.34
C SER A 480 -12.14 -24.56 -1.95
N LEU A 481 -11.02 -23.83 -1.89
CA LEU A 481 -9.75 -24.19 -2.54
C LEU A 481 -8.64 -24.55 -1.53
N GLY A 482 -8.94 -24.47 -0.23
CA GLY A 482 -8.07 -24.82 0.89
C GLY A 482 -7.01 -23.76 1.21
N THR A 483 -6.16 -23.41 0.23
CA THR A 483 -4.99 -22.53 0.46
C THR A 483 -4.96 -21.31 -0.46
N TRP A 484 -6.01 -21.07 -1.25
CA TRP A 484 -6.08 -19.90 -2.12
C TRP A 484 -7.17 -18.95 -1.61
N PRO A 485 -6.93 -17.63 -1.51
CA PRO A 485 -5.69 -16.95 -1.86
C PRO A 485 -4.63 -17.02 -0.74
N PHE A 486 -5.04 -17.39 0.47
CA PHE A 486 -4.18 -17.36 1.66
C PHE A 486 -3.40 -18.67 1.82
N ASN A 487 -2.10 -18.63 1.51
CA ASN A 487 -1.18 -19.75 1.73
C ASN A 487 -0.02 -19.31 2.62
N PRO A 488 0.08 -19.82 3.86
CA PRO A 488 1.06 -19.36 4.84
C PRO A 488 2.51 -19.71 4.46
N LEU A 489 2.71 -20.61 3.50
CA LEU A 489 4.05 -20.97 3.04
C LEU A 489 4.54 -20.08 1.90
N MET A 490 3.66 -19.38 1.18
CA MET A 490 4.07 -18.69 -0.05
C MET A 490 4.94 -17.46 0.23
N SER A 491 4.69 -16.72 1.32
CA SER A 491 5.56 -15.61 1.70
C SER A 491 6.98 -16.08 2.06
N SER A 492 7.11 -17.11 2.89
CA SER A 492 8.43 -17.70 3.20
C SER A 492 9.10 -18.37 1.98
N THR A 493 8.31 -18.97 1.10
CA THR A 493 8.82 -19.58 -0.15
C THR A 493 9.34 -18.53 -1.11
N TYR A 494 8.68 -17.37 -1.20
CA TYR A 494 9.13 -16.25 -2.01
C TYR A 494 10.55 -15.82 -1.63
N LEU A 495 10.92 -16.00 -0.35
CA LEU A 495 12.25 -15.65 0.13
C LEU A 495 13.38 -16.46 -0.51
N VAL A 496 13.11 -17.73 -0.81
CA VAL A 496 14.12 -18.71 -1.24
C VAL A 496 13.88 -19.24 -2.66
N ALA A 497 12.68 -19.09 -3.19
CA ALA A 497 12.20 -19.65 -4.44
C ALA A 497 11.07 -18.78 -5.05
N LYS A 498 11.38 -17.51 -5.36
CA LYS A 498 10.46 -16.50 -5.91
C LYS A 498 9.54 -17.03 -7.01
N ASP A 499 10.08 -17.64 -8.06
CA ASP A 499 9.26 -18.14 -9.19
C ASP A 499 8.28 -19.25 -8.79
N THR A 500 8.63 -20.07 -7.81
CA THR A 500 7.72 -21.11 -7.29
C THR A 500 6.56 -20.48 -6.53
N ALA A 501 6.83 -19.48 -5.69
CA ALA A 501 5.79 -18.78 -4.95
C ALA A 501 4.85 -17.99 -5.88
N ILE A 502 5.39 -17.30 -6.89
CA ILE A 502 4.59 -16.64 -7.94
C ILE A 502 3.78 -17.66 -8.75
N GLY A 503 4.42 -18.77 -9.13
CA GLY A 503 3.81 -19.85 -9.91
C GLY A 503 2.59 -20.48 -9.24
N PHE A 504 2.57 -20.56 -7.89
CA PHE A 504 1.41 -21.03 -7.14
C PHE A 504 0.11 -20.28 -7.48
N TYR A 505 0.20 -18.97 -7.70
CA TYR A 505 -0.92 -18.12 -8.08
C TYR A 505 -1.11 -18.05 -9.59
N ARG A 506 -0.02 -17.84 -10.34
CA ARG A 506 -0.04 -17.58 -11.79
C ARG A 506 -0.36 -18.81 -12.64
N ASP A 507 0.15 -19.99 -12.26
CA ASP A 507 0.17 -21.16 -13.14
C ASP A 507 -1.05 -22.08 -12.97
N ARG A 508 -2.01 -21.68 -12.13
CA ARG A 508 -3.28 -22.40 -11.99
C ARG A 508 -4.10 -22.30 -13.27
N SER A 509 -4.79 -23.38 -13.62
CA SER A 509 -5.69 -23.38 -14.80
C SER A 509 -6.86 -22.41 -14.67
N ASP A 510 -7.24 -22.04 -13.44
CA ASP A 510 -8.32 -21.12 -13.11
C ASP A 510 -7.81 -19.73 -12.67
N ALA A 511 -6.50 -19.44 -12.77
CA ALA A 511 -5.89 -18.22 -12.25
C ALA A 511 -6.55 -16.94 -12.78
N VAL A 512 -6.85 -16.90 -14.08
CA VAL A 512 -7.56 -15.78 -14.73
C VAL A 512 -8.96 -15.62 -14.13
N ALA A 513 -9.72 -16.71 -13.99
CA ALA A 513 -11.07 -16.67 -13.44
C ALA A 513 -11.10 -16.22 -11.96
N LEU A 514 -10.07 -16.60 -11.19
CA LEU A 514 -9.92 -16.19 -9.79
C LEU A 514 -9.49 -14.73 -9.66
N GLY A 515 -8.64 -14.24 -10.57
CA GLY A 515 -8.15 -12.86 -10.58
C GLY A 515 -9.15 -11.84 -11.12
N THR A 516 -9.91 -12.20 -12.17
CA THR A 516 -10.84 -11.31 -12.89
C THR A 516 -11.75 -10.48 -11.98
N PRO A 517 -12.43 -11.05 -10.96
CA PRO A 517 -13.34 -10.26 -10.11
C PRO A 517 -12.67 -9.08 -9.39
N GLY A 518 -11.42 -9.25 -8.92
CA GLY A 518 -10.67 -8.17 -8.27
C GLY A 518 -10.36 -7.02 -9.22
N ALA A 519 -9.82 -7.30 -10.40
CA ALA A 519 -9.58 -6.27 -11.41
C ALA A 519 -10.87 -5.59 -11.88
N LEU A 520 -11.97 -6.33 -12.07
CA LEU A 520 -13.24 -5.72 -12.46
C LEU A 520 -13.78 -4.76 -11.38
N ASP A 521 -13.70 -5.15 -10.11
CA ASP A 521 -14.06 -4.27 -8.98
C ASP A 521 -13.18 -3.02 -8.96
N GLY A 522 -11.85 -3.18 -9.09
CA GLY A 522 -10.90 -2.05 -9.07
C GLY A 522 -11.06 -1.09 -10.25
N ILE A 523 -11.18 -1.62 -11.47
CA ILE A 523 -11.40 -0.82 -12.69
C ILE A 523 -12.75 -0.10 -12.61
N GLY A 524 -13.82 -0.82 -12.26
CA GLY A 524 -15.15 -0.24 -12.17
C GLY A 524 -15.26 0.85 -11.10
N ALA A 525 -14.70 0.60 -9.92
CA ALA A 525 -14.62 1.59 -8.85
C ALA A 525 -13.80 2.80 -9.25
N THR A 526 -12.66 2.60 -9.93
CA THR A 526 -11.83 3.69 -10.45
C THR A 526 -12.59 4.56 -11.45
N ILE A 527 -13.34 3.97 -12.39
CA ILE A 527 -14.21 4.72 -13.31
C ILE A 527 -15.23 5.55 -12.52
N ALA A 528 -15.94 4.93 -11.57
CA ALA A 528 -16.94 5.61 -10.77
C ALA A 528 -16.34 6.75 -9.93
N PHE A 529 -15.17 6.53 -9.34
CA PHE A 529 -14.42 7.53 -8.59
C PHE A 529 -14.02 8.71 -9.49
N LEU A 530 -13.35 8.46 -10.62
CA LEU A 530 -12.89 9.51 -11.54
C LEU A 530 -14.04 10.34 -12.10
N ILE A 531 -15.17 9.72 -12.44
CA ILE A 531 -16.40 10.43 -12.81
C ILE A 531 -16.80 11.38 -11.67
N SER A 532 -16.90 10.86 -10.45
CA SER A 532 -17.42 11.58 -9.30
C SER A 532 -16.47 12.69 -8.82
N ALA A 533 -15.16 12.46 -8.89
CA ALA A 533 -14.13 13.44 -8.60
C ALA A 533 -14.18 14.61 -9.57
N SER A 534 -14.44 14.35 -10.86
CA SER A 534 -14.59 15.38 -11.89
C SER A 534 -15.81 16.30 -11.72
N GLU A 535 -16.70 16.01 -10.76
CA GLU A 535 -17.92 16.79 -10.50
C GLU A 535 -17.75 17.80 -9.35
N ILE A 536 -16.60 17.76 -8.67
CA ILE A 536 -16.31 18.67 -7.58
C ILE A 536 -16.08 20.07 -8.11
N ASN A 537 -16.62 21.04 -7.39
CA ASN A 537 -16.44 22.45 -7.68
C ASN A 537 -15.61 23.14 -6.58
N PRO A 538 -14.78 24.13 -6.95
CA PRO A 538 -14.48 24.54 -8.33
C PRO A 538 -13.53 23.55 -9.01
N TRP A 539 -13.76 23.29 -10.30
CA TRP A 539 -12.81 22.60 -11.18
C TRP A 539 -11.91 23.64 -11.88
N PRO A 540 -10.65 23.32 -12.24
CA PRO A 540 -9.82 24.22 -13.03
C PRO A 540 -10.54 24.59 -14.33
N GLN A 541 -10.62 25.90 -14.59
CA GLN A 541 -11.25 26.43 -15.81
C GLN A 541 -10.42 26.11 -17.05
#